data_AF-A0A1F2TCP9-F1
#
_entry.id   AF-A0A1F2TCP9-F1
#
_cell.length_a   1.000
_cell.length_b   1.000
_cell.length_c   1.000
_cell.angle_alpha   90.00
_cell.angle_beta   90.00
_cell.angle_gamma   90.00
#
_symmetry.space_group_name_H-M   'P 1'
#
loop_
_entity.id
_entity.type
_entity.pdbx_description
1 polymer ?
#
loop_
_entity_poly.entity_id
_entity_poly.type
_entity_poly.pdbx_seq_one_letter_code
_entity_poly.pdbx_strand_id
1 'polypeptide(L)'
;MSQIDVVDRSHQPPAGGAAGVAPTDAPTPADFTDEDRRIVSYSEQTLKDGTELARWLEDKRDPEDFQDHFTAVEEFESGGGNFSFFDTVTVSGRAVPVMGIVQDMFYDRQKQADADGILPQVREFILRYFLRVSNARQPSPAADAESESGSPYLRPFDWRPSTGESRIGFGFEQLYYKLRGGPVGKFALEDRAAIVDLRELGRVYDWIVLKVEIFNFNLSYAPLGSGAPKMVYPLKEQTYLLLGPQFVRNREKPEPGVLGEYGYGYAFMPYAPGGPDEMIQYGPGHFAAAFQSVYFKVETSGAITVRASFVVNRPDKVARVDIDPVGWSFQLADLMTFNLASRVMAPVKDAAGRLPIRLTGVDPVGAYISFANFMSGGRAARNLGHSMSVLEKRMLVQHFMQHYEMLNTSLVAWRKIADWTDERTVPAQLTRGVRR
;
A
#
# COMPACT_ATOMS: atom_id res chain seq x y z
N MET A 1 16.52 -10.75 -67.56
CA MET A 1 16.57 -9.32 -67.20
C MET A 1 15.15 -8.89 -66.81
N SER A 2 14.81 -8.99 -65.53
CA SER A 2 13.64 -8.34 -64.94
C SER A 2 14.04 -7.89 -63.54
N GLN A 3 14.11 -6.57 -63.35
CA GLN A 3 14.25 -5.93 -62.05
C GLN A 3 12.91 -6.03 -61.32
N ILE A 4 12.96 -6.44 -60.04
CA ILE A 4 11.85 -6.35 -59.11
C ILE A 4 12.18 -5.18 -58.18
N ASP A 5 11.38 -4.12 -58.29
CA ASP A 5 11.41 -2.96 -57.39
C ASP A 5 10.90 -3.39 -56.01
N VAL A 6 11.77 -3.28 -55.01
CA VAL A 6 11.43 -3.40 -53.59
C VAL A 6 11.04 -2.01 -53.10
N VAL A 7 9.74 -1.79 -52.94
CA VAL A 7 9.20 -0.57 -52.33
C VAL A 7 9.36 -0.67 -50.82
N ASP A 8 10.27 0.14 -50.30
CA ASP A 8 10.46 0.46 -48.88
C ASP A 8 9.19 1.12 -48.32
N ARG A 9 8.47 0.40 -47.45
CA ARG A 9 7.36 0.94 -46.65
C ARG A 9 7.87 1.22 -45.25
N SER A 10 8.35 2.44 -45.05
CA SER A 10 8.56 3.04 -43.74
C SER A 10 7.27 2.94 -42.91
N HIS A 11 7.35 2.14 -41.86
CA HIS A 11 6.31 1.98 -40.84
C HIS A 11 6.19 3.28 -40.06
N GLN A 12 5.18 4.07 -40.39
CA GLN A 12 4.75 5.21 -39.59
C GLN A 12 3.80 4.68 -38.49
N PRO A 13 4.13 4.81 -37.20
CA PRO A 13 3.26 4.32 -36.14
C PRO A 13 1.93 5.11 -36.14
N PRO A 14 0.79 4.46 -35.88
CA PRO A 14 -0.50 5.13 -35.89
C PRO A 14 -0.59 6.15 -34.76
N ALA A 15 -0.72 7.43 -35.14
CA ALA A 15 -1.17 8.50 -34.27
C ALA A 15 -2.67 8.32 -34.00
N GLY A 16 -2.99 7.48 -33.01
CA GLY A 16 -4.36 7.17 -32.60
C GLY A 16 -4.45 6.91 -31.10
N GLY A 17 -3.70 7.66 -30.29
CA GLY A 17 -3.93 7.68 -28.86
C GLY A 17 -5.20 8.45 -28.59
N ALA A 18 -6.22 7.79 -28.04
CA ALA A 18 -7.29 8.47 -27.34
C ALA A 18 -6.62 9.34 -26.28
N ALA A 19 -6.55 10.65 -26.55
CA ALA A 19 -6.15 11.62 -25.55
C ALA A 19 -7.06 11.37 -24.35
N GLY A 20 -6.48 11.02 -23.20
CA GLY A 20 -7.17 11.20 -21.93
C GLY A 20 -7.72 12.62 -21.98
N VAL A 21 -9.04 12.75 -22.00
CA VAL A 21 -9.69 14.04 -22.02
C VAL A 21 -9.23 14.71 -20.74
N ALA A 22 -8.26 15.62 -20.86
CA ALA A 22 -7.89 16.48 -19.76
C ALA A 22 -9.19 17.10 -19.25
N PRO A 23 -9.50 17.00 -17.94
CA PRO A 23 -10.79 17.40 -17.44
C PRO A 23 -11.07 18.84 -17.87
N THR A 24 -11.99 19.03 -18.82
CA THR A 24 -12.27 20.32 -19.44
C THR A 24 -12.94 21.29 -18.47
N ASP A 25 -13.43 20.79 -17.34
CA ASP A 25 -13.98 21.54 -16.23
C ASP A 25 -13.17 21.22 -14.97
N ALA A 26 -11.93 21.71 -14.88
CA ALA A 26 -11.17 21.66 -13.64
C ALA A 26 -11.97 22.38 -12.55
N PRO A 27 -12.30 21.73 -11.40
CA PRO A 27 -13.04 22.37 -10.32
C PRO A 27 -12.30 23.62 -9.87
N THR A 28 -13.06 24.66 -9.54
CA THR A 28 -12.47 25.95 -9.18
C THR A 28 -11.80 25.79 -7.81
N PRO A 29 -10.68 26.45 -7.48
CA PRO A 29 -10.04 26.34 -6.15
C PRO A 29 -10.97 26.58 -4.94
N ALA A 30 -12.15 27.16 -5.17
CA ALA A 30 -13.23 27.34 -4.20
C ALA A 30 -13.84 26.02 -3.67
N ASP A 31 -13.63 24.88 -4.34
CA ASP A 31 -14.23 23.59 -4.00
C ASP A 31 -13.43 22.77 -2.97
N PHE A 32 -12.29 23.29 -2.50
CA PHE A 32 -11.44 22.61 -1.51
C PHE A 32 -11.95 22.83 -0.10
N THR A 33 -12.25 21.73 0.61
CA THR A 33 -12.48 21.74 2.06
C THR A 33 -11.18 22.03 2.82
N ASP A 34 -11.26 22.35 4.12
CA ASP A 34 -10.05 22.52 4.94
C ASP A 34 -9.23 21.23 5.07
N GLU A 35 -9.90 20.08 5.03
CA GLU A 35 -9.24 18.77 4.97
C GLU A 35 -8.49 18.60 3.65
N ASP A 36 -9.12 18.92 2.52
CA ASP A 36 -8.49 18.85 1.19
C ASP A 36 -7.24 19.73 1.14
N ARG A 37 -7.33 20.97 1.64
CA ARG A 37 -6.18 21.90 1.71
C ARG A 37 -5.06 21.36 2.58
N ARG A 38 -5.41 20.73 3.71
CA ARG A 38 -4.42 20.13 4.61
C ARG A 38 -3.69 18.98 3.94
N ILE A 39 -4.40 18.06 3.28
CA ILE A 39 -3.78 16.96 2.53
C ILE A 39 -2.86 17.51 1.45
N VAL A 40 -3.38 18.40 0.59
CA VAL A 40 -2.59 18.98 -0.52
C VAL A 40 -1.35 19.73 -0.03
N SER A 41 -1.40 20.37 1.14
CA SER A 41 -0.26 21.12 1.69
C SER A 41 0.99 20.26 1.94
N TYR A 42 0.84 18.95 2.12
CA TYR A 42 1.97 18.04 2.30
C TYR A 42 2.61 17.60 0.98
N SER A 43 1.94 17.76 -0.15
CA SER A 43 2.34 17.14 -1.43
C SER A 43 3.76 17.51 -1.86
N GLU A 44 4.13 18.79 -1.83
CA GLU A 44 5.47 19.22 -2.29
C GLU A 44 6.60 18.67 -1.41
N GLN A 45 6.39 18.65 -0.09
CA GLN A 45 7.39 18.10 0.85
C GLN A 45 7.46 16.57 0.73
N THR A 46 6.32 15.88 0.64
CA THR A 46 6.28 14.43 0.41
C THR A 46 6.94 14.06 -0.91
N LEU A 47 6.76 14.87 -1.96
CA LEU A 47 7.42 14.64 -3.25
C LEU A 47 8.94 14.70 -3.12
N LYS A 48 9.43 15.73 -2.43
CA LYS A 48 10.85 15.92 -2.18
C LYS A 48 11.44 14.76 -1.37
N ASP A 49 10.86 14.47 -0.21
CA ASP A 49 11.34 13.41 0.69
C ASP A 49 11.27 12.03 0.03
N GLY A 50 10.18 11.75 -0.69
CA GLY A 50 10.03 10.54 -1.49
C GLY A 50 11.07 10.41 -2.59
N THR A 51 11.49 11.53 -3.20
CA THR A 51 12.56 11.53 -4.23
C THR A 51 13.92 11.21 -3.63
N GLU A 52 14.21 11.74 -2.44
CA GLU A 52 15.45 11.42 -1.73
C GLU A 52 15.49 9.95 -1.34
N LEU A 53 14.37 9.41 -0.81
CA LEU A 53 14.24 7.98 -0.50
C LEU A 53 14.34 7.08 -1.74
N ALA A 54 13.67 7.45 -2.83
CA ALA A 54 13.69 6.69 -4.07
C ALA A 54 15.13 6.58 -4.63
N ARG A 55 15.87 7.70 -4.67
CA ARG A 55 17.28 7.71 -5.11
C ARG A 55 18.15 6.87 -4.19
N TRP A 56 18.03 7.05 -2.88
CA TRP A 56 18.77 6.26 -1.90
C TRP A 56 18.53 4.75 -2.08
N LEU A 57 17.29 4.35 -2.34
CA LEU A 57 16.94 2.96 -2.58
C LEU A 57 17.44 2.45 -3.95
N GLU A 58 17.48 3.29 -4.99
CA GLU A 58 18.03 2.93 -6.30
C GLU A 58 19.55 2.75 -6.29
N ASP A 59 20.24 3.49 -5.42
CA ASP A 59 21.68 3.40 -5.21
C ASP A 59 22.08 2.13 -4.46
N LYS A 60 21.13 1.47 -3.76
CA LYS A 60 21.34 0.21 -3.03
C LYS A 60 20.66 -0.95 -3.74
N ARG A 61 21.45 -1.83 -4.36
CA ARG A 61 20.92 -2.91 -5.20
C ARG A 61 21.07 -4.28 -4.58
N ASP A 62 22.13 -4.45 -3.79
CA ASP A 62 22.52 -5.74 -3.23
C ASP A 62 22.33 -5.72 -1.70
N PRO A 63 22.08 -6.89 -1.06
CA PRO A 63 21.90 -6.97 0.39
C PRO A 63 23.07 -6.36 1.18
N GLU A 64 24.29 -6.48 0.67
CA GLU A 64 25.53 -5.97 1.27
C GLU A 64 25.62 -4.43 1.26
N ASP A 65 24.77 -3.75 0.46
CA ASP A 65 24.70 -2.29 0.48
C ASP A 65 24.00 -1.76 1.75
N PHE A 66 23.33 -2.63 2.51
CA PHE A 66 22.55 -2.27 3.70
C PHE A 66 23.29 -2.57 5.01
N GLN A 67 23.07 -1.74 6.02
CA GLN A 67 23.75 -1.90 7.33
C GLN A 67 23.41 -3.22 8.04
N ASP A 68 22.15 -3.63 7.98
CA ASP A 68 21.66 -4.93 8.48
C ASP A 68 20.65 -5.47 7.47
N HIS A 69 20.82 -6.71 7.05
CA HIS A 69 19.91 -7.39 6.13
C HIS A 69 19.61 -8.81 6.61
N PHE A 70 18.42 -9.31 6.29
CA PHE A 70 17.98 -10.64 6.69
C PHE A 70 16.88 -11.17 5.78
N THR A 71 16.76 -12.50 5.70
CA THR A 71 15.64 -13.16 5.03
C THR A 71 14.41 -13.14 5.93
N ALA A 72 13.37 -12.39 5.53
CA ALA A 72 12.11 -12.35 6.27
C ALA A 72 11.13 -13.46 5.83
N VAL A 73 11.16 -13.84 4.56
CA VAL A 73 10.31 -14.86 3.97
C VAL A 73 11.16 -15.76 3.09
N GLU A 74 11.04 -17.07 3.27
CA GLU A 74 11.64 -18.06 2.37
C GLU A 74 10.63 -18.39 1.26
N GLU A 75 11.04 -18.21 0.01
CA GLU A 75 10.26 -18.61 -1.17
C GLU A 75 10.86 -19.87 -1.79
N PHE A 76 10.04 -20.61 -2.52
CA PHE A 76 10.45 -21.84 -3.20
C PHE A 76 11.58 -21.61 -4.23
N GLU A 77 11.65 -20.40 -4.81
CA GLU A 77 12.67 -19.99 -5.76
C GLU A 77 13.54 -18.88 -5.12
N SER A 78 14.48 -19.25 -4.25
CA SER A 78 15.36 -18.30 -3.56
C SER A 78 16.48 -17.79 -4.49
N GLY A 79 16.16 -16.90 -5.43
CA GLY A 79 17.13 -16.27 -6.35
C GLY A 79 18.03 -15.20 -5.72
N GLY A 80 18.10 -15.10 -4.39
CA GLY A 80 18.89 -14.09 -3.66
C GLY A 80 18.34 -12.65 -3.70
N GLY A 81 17.30 -12.38 -4.51
CA GLY A 81 16.71 -11.04 -4.66
C GLY A 81 15.70 -10.63 -3.58
N ASN A 82 15.33 -11.55 -2.68
CA ASN A 82 14.34 -11.31 -1.62
C ASN A 82 15.04 -11.12 -0.27
N PHE A 83 15.01 -9.91 0.27
CA PHE A 83 15.56 -9.63 1.59
C PHE A 83 14.85 -8.45 2.27
N SER A 84 15.03 -8.38 3.58
CA SER A 84 14.61 -7.26 4.42
C SER A 84 15.82 -6.58 5.01
N PHE A 85 15.70 -5.32 5.38
CA PHE A 85 16.83 -4.55 5.89
C PHE A 85 16.46 -3.55 6.98
N PHE A 86 17.46 -3.18 7.77
CA PHE A 86 17.49 -1.96 8.58
C PHE A 86 18.67 -1.09 8.15
N ASP A 87 18.45 0.22 8.13
CA ASP A 87 19.48 1.18 7.71
C ASP A 87 19.22 2.58 8.28
N THR A 88 20.03 3.55 7.88
CA THR A 88 19.84 4.98 8.10
C THR A 88 19.98 5.72 6.78
N VAL A 89 19.03 6.61 6.48
CA VAL A 89 19.03 7.48 5.30
C VAL A 89 18.94 8.94 5.72
N THR A 90 19.54 9.84 4.94
CA THR A 90 19.37 11.28 5.15
C THR A 90 18.18 11.77 4.32
N VAL A 91 17.13 12.25 4.98
CA VAL A 91 15.94 12.84 4.35
C VAL A 91 15.74 14.26 4.86
N SER A 92 15.67 15.23 3.95
CA SER A 92 15.60 16.66 4.26
C SER A 92 16.66 17.09 5.28
N GLY A 93 17.90 16.59 5.10
CA GLY A 93 19.07 16.92 5.93
C GLY A 93 19.10 16.25 7.32
N ARG A 94 18.18 15.32 7.62
CA ARG A 94 18.13 14.60 8.89
C ARG A 94 18.41 13.12 8.67
N ALA A 95 19.25 12.53 9.52
CA ALA A 95 19.42 11.08 9.56
C ALA A 95 18.15 10.43 10.14
N VAL A 96 17.56 9.51 9.37
CA VAL A 96 16.32 8.81 9.70
C VAL A 96 16.61 7.32 9.69
N PRO A 97 16.41 6.59 10.81
CA PRO A 97 16.50 5.15 10.81
C PRO A 97 15.35 4.58 9.97
N VAL A 98 15.64 3.65 9.07
CA VAL A 98 14.67 3.04 8.16
C VAL A 98 14.70 1.53 8.24
N MET A 99 13.59 0.93 7.83
CA MET A 99 13.44 -0.48 7.57
C MET A 99 12.77 -0.67 6.21
N GLY A 100 12.95 -1.84 5.61
CA GLY A 100 12.34 -2.08 4.32
C GLY A 100 12.47 -3.51 3.83
N ILE A 101 11.86 -3.74 2.67
CA ILE A 101 11.94 -5.00 1.93
C ILE A 101 12.30 -4.73 0.48
N VAL A 102 13.08 -5.64 -0.09
CA VAL A 102 13.26 -5.79 -1.53
C VAL A 102 12.75 -7.18 -1.89
N GLN A 103 11.83 -7.23 -2.84
CA GLN A 103 11.19 -8.45 -3.30
C GLN A 103 11.33 -8.55 -4.81
N ASP A 104 12.08 -9.54 -5.26
CA ASP A 104 12.18 -9.95 -6.65
C ASP A 104 11.35 -11.21 -6.88
N MET A 105 10.46 -11.15 -7.86
CA MET A 105 9.61 -12.27 -8.24
C MET A 105 9.63 -12.48 -9.74
N PHE A 106 9.56 -13.74 -10.13
CA PHE A 106 9.12 -14.10 -11.47
C PHE A 106 7.61 -13.82 -11.59
N TYR A 107 7.22 -12.97 -12.54
CA TYR A 107 5.82 -12.57 -12.73
C TYR A 107 5.12 -13.44 -13.77
N ASP A 108 5.67 -13.50 -15.00
CA ASP A 108 5.10 -14.33 -16.07
C ASP A 108 6.12 -14.65 -17.17
N ARG A 109 5.84 -15.66 -17.98
CA ARG A 109 6.46 -15.93 -19.28
C ARG A 109 5.41 -16.58 -20.16
N GLN A 110 4.90 -15.86 -21.15
CA GLN A 110 3.91 -16.42 -22.07
C GLN A 110 4.57 -17.46 -22.97
N LYS A 111 4.10 -18.71 -22.89
CA LYS A 111 4.71 -19.85 -23.61
C LYS A 111 4.69 -19.73 -25.14
N GLN A 112 3.84 -18.86 -25.69
CA GLN A 112 3.57 -18.77 -27.13
C GLN A 112 3.84 -17.38 -27.72
N ALA A 113 4.15 -16.38 -26.89
CA ALA A 113 4.39 -15.02 -27.37
C ALA A 113 5.89 -14.74 -27.47
N ASP A 114 6.27 -14.07 -28.55
CA ASP A 114 7.61 -13.50 -28.68
C ASP A 114 7.79 -12.31 -27.72
N ALA A 115 9.02 -12.13 -27.23
CA ALA A 115 9.38 -11.09 -26.28
C ALA A 115 9.17 -9.67 -26.86
N ASP A 116 9.35 -9.50 -28.17
CA ASP A 116 9.06 -8.22 -28.83
C ASP A 116 7.54 -7.95 -28.93
N GLY A 117 6.74 -9.00 -29.08
CA GLY A 117 5.27 -8.90 -29.12
C GLY A 117 4.63 -8.65 -27.76
N ILE A 118 5.22 -9.15 -26.68
CA ILE A 118 4.70 -8.96 -25.32
C ILE A 118 5.06 -7.59 -24.74
N LEU A 119 6.19 -7.02 -25.15
CA LEU A 119 6.71 -5.74 -24.63
C LEU A 119 5.68 -4.59 -24.64
N PRO A 120 5.02 -4.26 -25.77
CA PRO A 120 4.03 -3.18 -25.78
C PRO A 120 2.82 -3.47 -24.89
N GLN A 121 2.41 -4.74 -24.77
CA GLN A 121 1.31 -5.14 -23.88
C GLN A 121 1.70 -4.94 -22.41
N VAL A 122 2.91 -5.34 -22.02
CA VAL A 122 3.43 -5.18 -20.65
C VAL A 122 3.51 -3.71 -20.28
N ARG A 123 4.06 -2.88 -21.18
CA ARG A 123 4.11 -1.43 -21.02
C ARG A 123 2.72 -0.82 -20.78
N GLU A 124 1.76 -1.19 -21.63
CA GLU A 124 0.40 -0.65 -21.56
C GLU A 124 -0.32 -1.10 -20.28
N PHE A 125 -0.24 -2.39 -19.95
CA PHE A 125 -0.83 -2.95 -18.73
C PHE A 125 -0.28 -2.25 -17.48
N ILE A 126 1.04 -2.16 -17.34
CA ILE A 126 1.68 -1.64 -16.14
C ILE A 126 1.40 -0.15 -15.95
N LEU A 127 1.58 0.64 -17.01
CA LEU A 127 1.51 2.11 -16.90
C LEU A 127 0.08 2.64 -16.91
N ARG A 128 -0.90 1.87 -17.37
CA ARG A 128 -2.30 2.33 -17.47
C ARG A 128 -3.30 1.57 -16.60
N TYR A 129 -3.13 0.27 -16.42
CA TYR A 129 -4.17 -0.57 -15.84
C TYR A 129 -3.81 -1.21 -14.50
N PHE A 130 -2.51 -1.40 -14.21
CA PHE A 130 -2.06 -2.15 -13.03
C PHE A 130 -2.67 -1.64 -11.71
N LEU A 131 -2.60 -0.32 -11.45
CA LEU A 131 -3.18 0.29 -10.25
C LEU A 131 -4.71 0.10 -10.16
N ARG A 132 -5.40 -0.04 -11.29
CA ARG A 132 -6.86 -0.24 -11.34
C ARG A 132 -7.27 -1.68 -11.02
N VAL A 133 -6.34 -2.64 -11.12
CA VAL A 133 -6.56 -4.08 -10.94
C VAL A 133 -5.78 -4.68 -9.78
N SER A 134 -5.20 -3.83 -8.92
CA SER A 134 -4.38 -4.24 -7.78
C SER A 134 -5.19 -4.79 -6.59
N ASN A 135 -6.52 -4.78 -6.68
CA ASN A 135 -7.41 -5.45 -5.73
C ASN A 135 -8.35 -6.43 -6.43
N ALA A 136 -8.86 -7.38 -5.66
CA ALA A 136 -9.92 -8.27 -6.10
C ALA A 136 -10.95 -8.49 -5.01
N ARG A 137 -12.19 -8.70 -5.45
CA ARG A 137 -13.25 -9.25 -4.60
C ARG A 137 -13.01 -10.75 -4.47
N GLN A 138 -12.94 -11.25 -3.24
CA GLN A 138 -12.91 -12.67 -2.99
C GLN A 138 -14.27 -13.29 -3.31
N PRO A 139 -14.32 -14.56 -3.75
CA PRO A 139 -15.57 -15.29 -3.84
C PRO A 139 -16.31 -15.22 -2.51
N SER A 140 -17.54 -14.71 -2.53
CA SER A 140 -18.40 -14.68 -1.37
C SER A 140 -19.51 -15.71 -1.58
N PRO A 141 -19.96 -16.41 -0.53
CA PRO A 141 -21.12 -17.27 -0.62
C PRO A 141 -22.33 -16.44 -1.07
N ALA A 142 -23.19 -17.06 -1.89
CA ALA A 142 -24.43 -16.41 -2.31
C ALA A 142 -25.23 -16.04 -1.06
N ALA A 143 -25.62 -14.77 -0.95
CA ALA A 143 -26.47 -14.35 0.15
C ALA A 143 -27.84 -14.98 -0.05
N ASP A 144 -28.26 -15.85 0.87
CA ASP A 144 -29.67 -16.22 0.99
C ASP A 144 -30.44 -14.95 1.39
N ALA A 145 -31.47 -14.60 0.61
CA ALA A 145 -32.16 -13.32 0.65
C ALA A 145 -32.85 -12.97 2.00
N GLU A 146 -32.84 -13.89 2.97
CA GLU A 146 -33.56 -13.75 4.25
C GLU A 146 -32.63 -13.59 5.48
N SER A 147 -31.33 -13.39 5.30
CA SER A 147 -30.42 -13.29 6.44
C SER A 147 -30.37 -11.86 7.00
N GLU A 148 -31.37 -11.49 7.81
CA GLU A 148 -31.27 -10.30 8.66
C GLU A 148 -30.05 -10.43 9.59
N SER A 149 -29.29 -9.36 9.72
CA SER A 149 -28.07 -9.34 10.53
C SER A 149 -28.43 -9.71 11.96
N GLY A 150 -27.90 -10.84 12.43
CA GLY A 150 -28.06 -11.23 13.82
C GLY A 150 -27.51 -10.14 14.74
N SER A 151 -28.08 -10.05 15.95
CA SER A 151 -27.60 -9.13 17.00
C SER A 151 -26.06 -9.13 17.09
N PRO A 152 -25.39 -7.95 17.13
CA PRO A 152 -23.93 -7.86 17.16
C PRO A 152 -23.27 -8.72 18.24
N TYR A 153 -23.95 -8.94 19.37
CA TYR A 153 -23.48 -9.76 20.49
C TYR A 153 -23.51 -11.27 20.22
N LEU A 154 -24.31 -11.72 19.24
CA LEU A 154 -24.37 -13.12 18.82
C LEU A 154 -23.39 -13.44 17.71
N ARG A 155 -22.72 -12.44 17.10
CA ARG A 155 -21.73 -12.65 16.02
C ARG A 155 -20.66 -13.70 16.35
N PRO A 156 -20.09 -13.79 17.56
CA PRO A 156 -19.10 -14.84 17.88
C PRO A 156 -19.65 -16.27 17.81
N PHE A 157 -20.98 -16.43 17.85
CA PHE A 157 -21.68 -17.70 17.78
C PHE A 157 -22.45 -17.88 16.46
N ASP A 158 -22.36 -16.91 15.54
CA ASP A 158 -23.01 -16.99 14.24
C ASP A 158 -22.20 -17.91 13.33
N TRP A 159 -22.78 -19.05 12.98
CA TRP A 159 -22.15 -20.03 12.08
C TRP A 159 -22.49 -19.78 10.62
N ARG A 160 -23.34 -18.78 10.31
CA ARG A 160 -23.60 -18.38 8.94
C ARG A 160 -22.32 -17.81 8.32
N PRO A 161 -22.08 -18.05 7.04
CA PRO A 161 -20.96 -17.41 6.36
C PRO A 161 -21.13 -15.89 6.43
N SER A 162 -20.01 -15.19 6.60
CA SER A 162 -20.02 -13.73 6.52
C SER A 162 -20.46 -13.30 5.12
N THR A 163 -21.56 -12.55 5.05
CA THR A 163 -22.09 -11.98 3.79
C THR A 163 -21.37 -10.70 3.38
N GLY A 164 -20.40 -10.24 4.19
CA GLY A 164 -19.61 -9.06 3.89
C GLY A 164 -18.74 -9.27 2.65
N GLU A 165 -18.70 -8.29 1.76
CA GLU A 165 -17.75 -8.29 0.66
C GLU A 165 -16.32 -8.33 1.20
N SER A 166 -15.64 -9.47 1.03
CA SER A 166 -14.21 -9.57 1.32
C SER A 166 -13.43 -9.17 0.08
N ARG A 167 -12.45 -8.27 0.27
CA ARG A 167 -11.53 -7.84 -0.76
C ARG A 167 -10.09 -8.14 -0.31
N ILE A 168 -9.20 -8.30 -1.28
CA ILE A 168 -7.76 -8.45 -1.06
C ILE A 168 -6.98 -7.49 -1.94
N GLY A 169 -5.72 -7.27 -1.57
CA GLY A 169 -4.80 -6.40 -2.28
C GLY A 169 -5.00 -4.92 -1.95
N PHE A 170 -4.56 -4.09 -2.89
CA PHE A 170 -4.57 -2.64 -2.76
C PHE A 170 -5.58 -2.11 -3.73
N GLY A 171 -6.35 -1.12 -3.33
CA GLY A 171 -6.62 -0.24 -4.45
C GLY A 171 -6.92 1.19 -4.15
N PHE A 172 -6.87 1.84 -5.29
CA PHE A 172 -6.40 3.18 -5.42
C PHE A 172 -7.53 4.00 -5.97
N GLU A 173 -7.62 5.21 -5.45
CA GLU A 173 -8.48 6.26 -5.94
C GLU A 173 -7.63 7.51 -6.14
N GLN A 174 -7.73 8.16 -7.29
CA GLN A 174 -7.10 9.46 -7.51
C GLN A 174 -7.98 10.57 -6.92
N LEU A 175 -7.38 11.44 -6.10
CA LEU A 175 -8.12 12.48 -5.38
C LEU A 175 -7.75 13.87 -5.86
N TYR A 176 -6.46 14.19 -5.87
CA TYR A 176 -5.96 15.51 -6.19
C TYR A 176 -4.86 15.42 -7.25
N TYR A 177 -4.69 16.49 -8.00
CA TYR A 177 -3.63 16.61 -8.99
C TYR A 177 -3.07 18.02 -8.99
N LYS A 178 -1.82 18.18 -9.42
CA LYS A 178 -1.26 19.46 -9.83
C LYS A 178 -0.98 19.42 -11.32
N LEU A 179 -1.58 20.33 -12.08
CA LEU A 179 -1.27 20.46 -13.50
C LEU A 179 0.16 20.98 -13.67
N ARG A 180 0.84 20.54 -14.72
CA ARG A 180 2.20 20.95 -15.03
C ARG A 180 2.28 22.46 -15.22
N GLY A 181 2.98 23.14 -14.32
CA GLY A 181 3.06 24.61 -14.31
C GLY A 181 1.72 25.32 -14.07
N GLY A 182 0.71 24.59 -13.61
CA GLY A 182 -0.66 25.06 -13.43
C GLY A 182 -1.18 24.91 -12.00
N PRO A 183 -2.49 25.08 -11.81
CA PRO A 183 -3.11 25.00 -10.50
C PRO A 183 -3.23 23.56 -9.98
N VAL A 184 -3.45 23.45 -8.67
CA VAL A 184 -3.91 22.21 -8.03
C VAL A 184 -5.42 22.06 -8.22
N GLY A 185 -5.87 20.87 -8.55
CA GLY A 185 -7.27 20.52 -8.73
C GLY A 185 -7.65 19.19 -8.05
N LYS A 186 -8.93 18.83 -8.15
CA LYS A 186 -9.53 17.63 -7.55
C LYS A 186 -10.17 16.80 -8.65
N PHE A 187 -10.02 15.47 -8.60
CA PHE A 187 -10.73 14.59 -9.52
C PHE A 187 -12.21 14.51 -9.15
N ALA A 188 -13.07 14.53 -10.16
CA ALA A 188 -14.51 14.28 -10.00
C ALA A 188 -14.74 12.87 -9.43
N LEU A 189 -15.85 12.68 -8.70
CA LEU A 189 -16.11 11.42 -7.97
C LEU A 189 -16.15 10.22 -8.93
N GLU A 190 -16.75 10.42 -10.10
CA GLU A 190 -16.89 9.46 -11.18
C GLU A 190 -15.56 9.00 -11.79
N ASP A 191 -14.51 9.81 -11.67
CA ASP A 191 -13.19 9.60 -12.28
C ASP A 191 -12.17 9.05 -11.27
N ARG A 192 -12.48 9.00 -9.98
CA ARG A 192 -11.52 8.60 -8.94
C ARG A 192 -10.99 7.17 -9.11
N ALA A 193 -11.81 6.26 -9.60
CA ALA A 193 -11.40 4.88 -9.85
C ALA A 193 -10.61 4.73 -11.17
N ALA A 194 -10.74 5.69 -12.09
CA ALA A 194 -10.10 5.67 -13.40
C ALA A 194 -8.69 6.28 -13.32
N ILE A 195 -7.82 5.70 -12.50
CA ILE A 195 -6.44 6.15 -12.26
C ILE A 195 -5.78 6.50 -13.59
N VAL A 196 -5.31 7.74 -13.78
CA VAL A 196 -4.76 8.20 -15.05
C VAL A 196 -3.62 7.30 -15.56
N ASP A 197 -3.34 7.38 -16.85
CA ASP A 197 -2.14 6.80 -17.42
C ASP A 197 -0.89 7.44 -16.80
N LEU A 198 -0.03 6.62 -16.21
CA LEU A 198 1.16 7.10 -15.50
C LEU A 198 2.16 7.80 -16.43
N ARG A 199 2.06 7.60 -17.74
CA ARG A 199 2.83 8.35 -18.76
C ARG A 199 2.43 9.83 -18.83
N GLU A 200 1.29 10.21 -18.26
CA GLU A 200 0.85 11.60 -18.17
C GLU A 200 1.54 12.37 -17.03
N LEU A 201 2.14 11.68 -16.06
CA LEU A 201 2.99 12.32 -15.04
C LEU A 201 4.22 12.94 -15.70
N GLY A 202 4.47 14.21 -15.39
CA GLY A 202 5.48 15.05 -16.04
C GLY A 202 5.07 15.59 -17.41
N ARG A 203 3.99 15.11 -18.03
CA ARG A 203 3.45 15.67 -19.29
C ARG A 203 2.29 16.61 -19.03
N VAL A 204 1.30 16.13 -18.30
CA VAL A 204 0.06 16.84 -17.94
C VAL A 204 0.09 17.24 -16.48
N TYR A 205 0.56 16.35 -15.60
CA TYR A 205 0.54 16.55 -14.15
C TYR A 205 1.96 16.64 -13.58
N ASP A 206 2.19 17.56 -12.64
CA ASP A 206 3.42 17.58 -11.84
C ASP A 206 3.39 16.46 -10.78
N TRP A 207 2.22 16.23 -10.16
CA TRP A 207 1.99 15.13 -9.23
C TRP A 207 0.50 14.79 -9.12
N ILE A 208 0.21 13.60 -8.60
CA ILE A 208 -1.14 13.13 -8.26
C ILE A 208 -1.15 12.56 -6.85
N VAL A 209 -2.15 12.91 -6.06
CA VAL A 209 -2.43 12.29 -4.77
C VAL A 209 -3.44 11.17 -4.97
N LEU A 210 -3.04 9.96 -4.60
CA LEU A 210 -3.91 8.81 -4.50
C LEU A 210 -4.35 8.59 -3.04
N LYS A 211 -5.53 8.02 -2.86
CA LYS A 211 -5.93 7.32 -1.65
C LYS A 211 -5.82 5.83 -1.92
N VAL A 212 -5.17 5.10 -1.04
CA VAL A 212 -5.15 3.63 -1.09
C VAL A 212 -5.91 3.09 0.10
N GLU A 213 -6.75 2.10 -0.15
CA GLU A 213 -7.29 1.24 0.89
C GLU A 213 -6.62 -0.13 0.76
N ILE A 214 -6.05 -0.58 1.87
CA ILE A 214 -5.35 -1.85 1.94
C ILE A 214 -6.29 -2.86 2.56
N PHE A 215 -6.72 -3.84 1.78
CA PHE A 215 -7.69 -4.82 2.22
C PHE A 215 -7.02 -5.98 2.95
N ASN A 216 -7.79 -6.65 3.82
CA ASN A 216 -7.36 -7.82 4.58
C ASN A 216 -6.13 -7.60 5.48
N PHE A 217 -5.88 -6.36 5.90
CA PHE A 217 -4.80 -6.08 6.85
C PHE A 217 -5.24 -6.44 8.28
N ASN A 218 -4.77 -7.59 8.74
CA ASN A 218 -5.10 -8.14 10.04
C ASN A 218 -3.84 -8.23 10.88
N LEU A 219 -3.77 -7.48 11.98
CA LEU A 219 -2.71 -7.66 12.97
C LEU A 219 -3.09 -8.86 13.84
N SER A 220 -2.43 -9.99 13.63
CA SER A 220 -2.60 -11.15 14.49
C SER A 220 -1.54 -11.17 15.61
N TYR A 221 -2.01 -11.22 16.85
CA TYR A 221 -1.18 -11.26 18.03
C TYR A 221 -1.55 -12.46 18.89
N ALA A 222 -0.54 -13.27 19.24
CA ALA A 222 -0.66 -14.44 20.10
C ALA A 222 0.14 -14.17 21.40
N PRO A 223 -0.47 -13.54 22.42
CA PRO A 223 0.24 -13.17 23.66
C PRO A 223 0.79 -14.38 24.42
N LEU A 224 0.12 -15.53 24.30
CA LEU A 224 0.43 -16.74 25.06
C LEU A 224 1.15 -17.80 24.21
N GLY A 225 1.73 -17.40 23.06
CA GLY A 225 2.47 -18.28 22.16
C GLY A 225 1.66 -18.81 20.97
N SER A 226 2.33 -19.48 20.04
CA SER A 226 1.80 -19.84 18.71
C SER A 226 0.63 -20.83 18.74
N GLY A 227 0.49 -21.63 19.80
CA GLY A 227 -0.61 -22.59 19.98
C GLY A 227 -1.83 -22.02 20.72
N ALA A 228 -1.78 -20.77 21.19
CA ALA A 228 -2.88 -20.13 21.90
C ALA A 228 -3.84 -19.41 20.93
N PRO A 229 -5.07 -19.07 21.37
CA PRO A 229 -5.97 -18.22 20.60
C PRO A 229 -5.28 -16.92 20.17
N LYS A 230 -5.31 -16.65 18.86
CA LYS A 230 -4.79 -15.41 18.29
C LYS A 230 -5.85 -14.32 18.44
N MET A 231 -5.44 -13.17 18.95
CA MET A 231 -6.22 -11.94 18.82
C MET A 231 -5.96 -11.39 17.42
N VAL A 232 -7.02 -11.20 16.64
CA VAL A 232 -6.92 -10.63 15.29
C VAL A 232 -7.59 -9.27 15.32
N TYR A 233 -6.80 -8.24 15.07
CA TYR A 233 -7.29 -6.86 14.96
C TYR A 233 -7.34 -6.49 13.48
N PRO A 234 -8.53 -6.37 12.88
CA PRO A 234 -8.66 -5.85 11.52
C PRO A 234 -8.34 -4.37 11.56
N LEU A 235 -7.27 -3.96 10.88
CA LEU A 235 -6.96 -2.55 10.72
C LEU A 235 -7.43 -2.15 9.33
N LYS A 236 -8.41 -1.25 9.28
CA LYS A 236 -8.79 -0.61 8.02
C LYS A 236 -7.75 0.47 7.74
N GLU A 237 -6.73 0.12 6.97
CA GLU A 237 -5.69 1.06 6.60
C GLU A 237 -6.11 1.81 5.34
N GLN A 238 -6.40 3.09 5.52
CA GLN A 238 -6.49 4.06 4.42
C GLN A 238 -5.30 5.01 4.56
N THR A 239 -4.59 5.25 3.46
CA THR A 239 -3.49 6.22 3.46
C THR A 239 -3.45 6.99 2.15
N TYR A 240 -2.83 8.17 2.19
CA TYR A 240 -2.63 9.01 1.04
C TYR A 240 -1.22 8.77 0.48
N LEU A 241 -1.13 8.63 -0.83
CA LEU A 241 0.09 8.37 -1.56
C LEU A 241 0.30 9.49 -2.57
N LEU A 242 1.55 9.84 -2.83
CA LEU A 242 1.90 10.83 -3.82
C LEU A 242 2.68 10.17 -4.96
N LEU A 243 2.14 10.32 -6.17
CA LEU A 243 2.79 9.97 -7.43
C LEU A 243 3.42 11.21 -8.06
N GLY A 244 4.61 11.03 -8.64
CA GLY A 244 5.31 12.05 -9.41
C GLY A 244 6.09 11.44 -10.57
N PRO A 245 6.50 12.23 -11.56
CA PRO A 245 7.19 11.74 -12.76
C PRO A 245 8.50 11.01 -12.45
N GLN A 246 9.22 11.44 -11.41
CA GLN A 246 10.48 10.82 -10.99
C GLN A 246 10.31 9.40 -10.42
N PHE A 247 9.07 8.99 -10.12
CA PHE A 247 8.78 7.64 -9.64
C PHE A 247 8.32 6.70 -10.76
N VAL A 248 8.13 7.19 -11.99
CA VAL A 248 7.67 6.37 -13.12
C VAL A 248 8.86 5.83 -13.91
N ARG A 249 8.89 4.52 -14.13
CA ARG A 249 9.81 3.88 -15.07
C ARG A 249 9.08 3.57 -16.37
N ASN A 250 9.60 4.10 -17.47
CA ASN A 250 9.13 3.84 -18.83
C ASN A 250 10.34 3.85 -19.76
N ARG A 251 11.19 2.83 -19.64
CA ARG A 251 12.48 2.74 -20.33
C ARG A 251 12.47 1.57 -21.30
N GLU A 252 12.96 1.80 -22.51
CA GLU A 252 13.19 0.75 -23.50
C GLU A 252 14.68 0.45 -23.51
N LYS A 253 15.04 -0.84 -23.57
CA LYS A 253 16.43 -1.34 -23.59
C LYS A 253 17.34 -0.72 -22.52
N PRO A 254 16.97 -0.79 -21.21
CA PRO A 254 17.73 -0.12 -20.14
C PRO A 254 19.13 -0.74 -19.93
N GLU A 255 19.29 -2.03 -20.20
CA GLU A 255 20.53 -2.78 -20.03
C GLU A 255 20.59 -4.00 -20.97
N PRO A 256 21.77 -4.59 -21.25
CA PRO A 256 21.88 -5.78 -22.08
C PRO A 256 21.01 -6.94 -21.56
N GLY A 257 20.23 -7.56 -22.45
CA GLY A 257 19.32 -8.66 -22.09
C GLY A 257 17.93 -8.22 -21.60
N VAL A 258 17.70 -6.91 -21.39
CA VAL A 258 16.40 -6.36 -21.00
C VAL A 258 15.81 -5.55 -22.17
N LEU A 259 14.61 -5.91 -22.60
CA LEU A 259 13.87 -5.22 -23.66
C LEU A 259 13.18 -3.96 -23.17
N GLY A 260 12.69 -3.97 -21.93
CA GLY A 260 12.11 -2.78 -21.31
C GLY A 260 11.92 -2.91 -19.81
N GLU A 261 11.79 -1.75 -19.17
CA GLU A 261 11.54 -1.62 -17.75
C GLU A 261 10.41 -0.61 -17.52
N TYR A 262 9.33 -1.09 -16.90
CA TYR A 262 8.09 -0.34 -16.72
C TYR A 262 7.61 -0.45 -15.29
N GLY A 263 7.08 0.63 -14.74
CA GLY A 263 6.50 0.59 -13.41
C GLY A 263 6.41 1.96 -12.78
N TYR A 264 6.16 1.95 -11.48
CA TYR A 264 5.91 3.17 -10.74
C TYR A 264 6.34 3.01 -9.29
N GLY A 265 6.55 4.13 -8.62
CA GLY A 265 6.62 4.22 -7.18
C GLY A 265 5.78 5.37 -6.67
N TYR A 266 5.60 5.40 -5.36
CA TYR A 266 4.87 6.45 -4.66
C TYR A 266 5.48 6.70 -3.29
N ALA A 267 5.35 7.94 -2.84
CA ALA A 267 5.69 8.32 -1.48
C ALA A 267 4.44 8.34 -0.60
N PHE A 268 4.56 7.92 0.66
CA PHE A 268 3.44 8.01 1.59
C PHE A 268 3.34 9.43 2.12
N MET A 269 2.14 9.99 2.09
CA MET A 269 1.87 11.27 2.72
C MET A 269 1.61 11.05 4.21
N PRO A 270 2.16 11.91 5.09
CA PRO A 270 1.83 11.86 6.50
C PRO A 270 0.33 12.12 6.68
N TYR A 271 -0.31 11.37 7.56
CA TYR A 271 -1.70 11.54 7.89
C TYR A 271 -1.92 12.94 8.46
N ALA A 272 -2.86 13.67 7.88
CA ALA A 272 -3.23 15.01 8.31
C ALA A 272 -3.82 14.92 9.74
N PRO A 273 -3.16 15.47 10.78
CA PRO A 273 -3.70 15.43 12.15
C PRO A 273 -5.03 16.19 12.20
N GLY A 274 -6.06 15.67 12.89
CA GLY A 274 -7.37 16.32 13.12
C GLY A 274 -8.63 15.60 12.62
N GLY A 275 -8.55 14.31 12.25
CA GLY A 275 -9.70 13.51 11.80
C GLY A 275 -10.40 12.75 12.94
N PRO A 276 -11.69 12.37 12.81
CA PRO A 276 -12.46 11.74 13.88
C PRO A 276 -12.00 10.33 14.30
N ASP A 277 -11.14 9.66 13.51
CA ASP A 277 -10.61 8.31 13.79
C ASP A 277 -9.23 8.32 14.51
N GLU A 278 -8.94 9.36 15.30
CA GLU A 278 -7.66 9.58 16.00
C GLU A 278 -7.33 8.60 17.14
N MET A 279 -8.24 7.72 17.54
CA MET A 279 -8.09 6.91 18.76
C MET A 279 -7.06 5.77 18.68
N ILE A 280 -6.69 5.29 17.48
CA ILE A 280 -5.66 4.26 17.30
C ILE A 280 -4.80 4.63 16.08
N GLN A 281 -3.67 5.31 16.33
CA GLN A 281 -2.70 5.64 15.29
C GLN A 281 -1.73 4.46 15.09
N TYR A 282 -2.11 3.52 14.22
CA TYR A 282 -1.27 2.41 13.78
C TYR A 282 -1.36 2.31 12.25
N GLY A 283 -0.23 2.16 11.57
CA GLY A 283 -0.18 1.91 10.13
C GLY A 283 0.57 2.96 9.31
N PRO A 284 0.67 2.75 7.99
CA PRO A 284 1.63 3.46 7.15
C PRO A 284 1.44 4.96 6.95
N GLY A 285 0.28 5.51 7.32
CA GLY A 285 0.03 6.95 7.29
C GLY A 285 0.79 7.75 8.36
N HIS A 286 1.40 7.12 9.36
CA HIS A 286 2.13 7.83 10.43
C HIS A 286 3.64 7.86 10.24
N PHE A 287 4.11 7.40 9.08
CA PHE A 287 5.51 7.44 8.73
C PHE A 287 5.91 8.84 8.31
N ALA A 288 6.97 9.37 8.92
CA ALA A 288 7.56 10.65 8.56
C ALA A 288 8.13 10.61 7.13
N ALA A 289 8.60 9.44 6.69
CA ALA A 289 9.04 9.22 5.33
C ALA A 289 8.85 7.74 4.98
N ALA A 290 8.14 7.46 3.87
CA ALA A 290 8.06 6.13 3.29
C ALA A 290 7.94 6.22 1.77
N PHE A 291 8.52 5.24 1.09
CA PHE A 291 8.51 5.12 -0.36
C PHE A 291 8.33 3.66 -0.75
N GLN A 292 7.52 3.40 -1.76
CA GLN A 292 7.35 2.09 -2.36
C GLN A 292 7.48 2.17 -3.86
N SER A 293 8.06 1.15 -4.48
CA SER A 293 8.14 0.98 -5.93
C SER A 293 7.77 -0.41 -6.37
N VAL A 294 7.22 -0.54 -7.57
CA VAL A 294 6.93 -1.79 -8.26
C VAL A 294 7.39 -1.63 -9.71
N TYR A 295 8.46 -2.31 -10.08
CA TYR A 295 9.09 -2.20 -11.39
C TYR A 295 9.19 -3.57 -12.05
N PHE A 296 8.72 -3.67 -13.28
CA PHE A 296 8.79 -4.87 -14.08
C PHE A 296 9.89 -4.75 -15.11
N LYS A 297 10.61 -5.84 -15.34
CA LYS A 297 11.57 -5.99 -16.42
C LYS A 297 11.07 -7.05 -17.39
N VAL A 298 11.16 -6.77 -18.67
CA VAL A 298 10.91 -7.73 -19.75
C VAL A 298 12.26 -8.11 -20.33
N GLU A 299 12.64 -9.37 -20.20
CA GLU A 299 13.89 -9.90 -20.73
C GLU A 299 13.76 -10.32 -22.20
N THR A 300 14.90 -10.42 -22.90
CA THR A 300 14.95 -11.01 -24.25
C THR A 300 14.49 -12.48 -24.29
N SER A 301 14.51 -13.16 -23.13
CA SER A 301 13.97 -14.51 -22.96
C SER A 301 12.43 -14.57 -22.97
N GLY A 302 11.75 -13.41 -22.97
CA GLY A 302 10.31 -13.29 -22.76
C GLY A 302 9.89 -13.47 -21.29
N ALA A 303 10.84 -13.63 -20.36
CA ALA A 303 10.53 -13.58 -18.94
C ALA A 303 10.17 -12.16 -18.51
N ILE A 304 9.15 -12.07 -17.67
CA ILE A 304 8.76 -10.86 -16.97
C ILE A 304 9.10 -11.09 -15.50
N THR A 305 10.00 -10.28 -14.98
CA THR A 305 10.33 -10.23 -13.55
C THR A 305 9.80 -8.93 -12.97
N VAL A 306 9.50 -8.93 -11.68
CA VAL A 306 9.04 -7.75 -10.94
C VAL A 306 9.87 -7.58 -9.69
N ARG A 307 10.35 -6.35 -9.48
CA ARG A 307 10.98 -5.90 -8.25
C ARG A 307 10.01 -4.97 -7.53
N ALA A 308 9.47 -5.42 -6.41
CA ALA A 308 8.77 -4.57 -5.46
C ALA A 308 9.76 -4.16 -4.35
N SER A 309 9.75 -2.90 -3.96
CA SER A 309 10.62 -2.42 -2.90
C SER A 309 9.85 -1.45 -2.03
N PHE A 310 10.09 -1.51 -0.73
CA PHE A 310 9.44 -0.64 0.24
C PHE A 310 10.48 -0.22 1.27
N VAL A 311 10.54 1.07 1.54
CA VAL A 311 11.36 1.66 2.58
C VAL A 311 10.51 2.59 3.42
N VAL A 312 10.72 2.54 4.72
CA VAL A 312 9.94 3.32 5.68
C VAL A 312 10.77 3.67 6.90
N ASN A 313 10.53 4.83 7.49
CA ASN A 313 11.16 5.14 8.77
C ASN A 313 10.76 4.11 9.83
N ARG A 314 11.72 3.73 10.66
CA ARG A 314 11.44 2.88 11.82
C ARG A 314 10.53 3.66 12.77
N PRO A 315 9.46 3.03 13.28
CA PRO A 315 8.56 3.71 14.19
C PRO A 315 9.23 3.92 15.55
N ASP A 316 9.31 5.17 16.00
CA ASP A 316 9.69 5.49 17.38
C ASP A 316 8.63 5.03 18.39
N LYS A 317 7.39 4.81 17.91
CA LYS A 317 6.21 4.34 18.66
C LYS A 317 5.35 3.45 17.77
N VAL A 318 4.89 2.31 18.28
CA VAL A 318 4.04 1.35 17.55
C VAL A 318 2.60 1.84 17.43
N ALA A 319 2.04 2.34 18.52
CA ALA A 319 0.74 2.98 18.52
C ALA A 319 0.81 4.27 19.32
N ARG A 320 0.10 5.32 18.90
CA ARG A 320 -0.27 6.40 19.82
C ARG A 320 -1.68 6.17 20.26
N VAL A 321 -1.83 5.72 21.51
CA VAL A 321 -3.12 5.66 22.18
C VAL A 321 -3.12 6.73 23.24
N ASP A 322 -4.12 7.60 23.20
CA ASP A 322 -4.45 8.42 24.34
C ASP A 322 -5.15 7.49 25.33
N ILE A 323 -4.37 6.96 26.27
CA ILE A 323 -4.89 6.04 27.26
C ILE A 323 -5.63 6.88 28.30
N ASP A 324 -6.94 6.69 28.35
CA ASP A 324 -7.75 6.93 29.54
C ASP A 324 -7.76 5.63 30.37
N PRO A 325 -6.80 5.44 31.30
CA PRO A 325 -6.66 4.17 32.04
C PRO A 325 -7.89 3.88 32.90
N VAL A 326 -8.60 4.93 33.31
CA VAL A 326 -9.86 4.85 34.04
C VAL A 326 -10.96 4.36 33.10
N GLY A 327 -11.12 5.00 31.94
CA GLY A 327 -12.09 4.60 30.93
C GLY A 327 -11.92 3.14 30.48
N TRP A 328 -10.69 2.71 30.19
CA TRP A 328 -10.37 1.35 29.76
C TRP A 328 -10.62 0.30 30.85
N SER A 329 -10.24 0.59 32.11
CA SER A 329 -10.47 -0.34 33.22
C SER A 329 -11.96 -0.55 33.48
N PHE A 330 -12.78 0.49 33.34
CA PHE A 330 -14.24 0.35 33.40
C PHE A 330 -14.81 -0.42 32.21
N GLN A 331 -14.33 -0.20 30.98
CA GLN A 331 -14.76 -0.97 29.80
C GLN A 331 -14.43 -2.47 29.91
N LEU A 332 -13.22 -2.80 30.39
CA LEU A 332 -12.82 -4.19 30.61
C LEU A 332 -13.63 -4.83 31.74
N ALA A 333 -13.87 -4.09 32.84
CA ALA A 333 -14.72 -4.55 33.93
C ALA A 333 -16.17 -4.76 33.45
N ASP A 334 -16.70 -3.89 32.60
CA ASP A 334 -18.03 -4.03 32.00
C ASP A 334 -18.12 -5.24 31.08
N LEU A 335 -17.09 -5.49 30.27
CA LEU A 335 -17.03 -6.68 29.42
C LEU A 335 -17.11 -7.97 30.26
N MET A 336 -16.40 -8.00 31.39
CA MET A 336 -16.36 -9.16 32.29
C MET A 336 -17.60 -9.28 33.18
N THR A 337 -18.33 -8.17 33.39
CA THR A 337 -19.48 -8.11 34.32
C THR A 337 -20.81 -7.85 33.62
N PHE A 338 -20.87 -7.97 32.29
CA PHE A 338 -22.06 -7.62 31.50
C PHE A 338 -22.61 -6.23 31.81
N ASN A 339 -21.72 -5.23 31.84
CA ASN A 339 -22.02 -3.82 32.05
C ASN A 339 -22.50 -3.46 33.47
N LEU A 340 -22.34 -4.37 34.45
CA LEU A 340 -22.73 -4.13 35.84
C LEU A 340 -21.72 -3.23 36.56
N ALA A 341 -20.43 -3.34 36.24
CA ALA A 341 -19.36 -2.57 36.88
C ALA A 341 -19.55 -1.05 36.73
N SER A 342 -19.80 -0.55 35.52
CA SER A 342 -20.09 0.86 35.27
C SER A 342 -21.38 1.33 35.91
N ARG A 343 -22.38 0.46 36.05
CA ARG A 343 -23.65 0.82 36.73
C ARG A 343 -23.48 0.97 38.23
N VAL A 344 -22.72 0.07 38.86
CA VAL A 344 -22.49 0.09 40.31
C VAL A 344 -21.46 1.16 40.69
N MET A 345 -20.45 1.38 39.85
CA MET A 345 -19.34 2.28 40.12
C MET A 345 -19.46 3.63 39.40
N ALA A 346 -20.64 3.98 38.88
CA ALA A 346 -20.88 5.24 38.16
C ALA A 346 -20.33 6.48 38.89
N PRO A 347 -20.52 6.66 40.22
CA PRO A 347 -19.98 7.83 40.93
C PRO A 347 -18.45 7.87 40.95
N VAL A 348 -17.81 6.69 41.00
CA VAL A 348 -16.35 6.56 41.00
C VAL A 348 -15.80 6.78 39.60
N LYS A 349 -16.47 6.26 38.57
CA LYS A 349 -16.16 6.49 37.15
C LYS A 349 -16.24 7.97 36.80
N ASP A 350 -17.29 8.66 37.24
CA ASP A 350 -17.47 10.10 37.01
C ASP A 350 -16.46 10.96 37.78
N ALA A 351 -16.12 10.57 39.02
CA ALA A 351 -15.10 11.26 39.80
C ALA A 351 -13.69 11.07 39.20
N ALA A 352 -13.37 9.86 38.76
CA ALA A 352 -12.08 9.54 38.18
C ALA A 352 -11.93 10.09 36.74
N GLY A 353 -13.02 10.16 35.96
CA GLY A 353 -13.04 10.79 34.63
C GLY A 353 -12.88 12.32 34.66
N ARG A 354 -13.02 12.95 35.84
CA ARG A 354 -12.73 14.38 36.07
C ARG A 354 -11.26 14.65 36.41
N LEU A 355 -10.47 13.62 36.70
CA LEU A 355 -9.03 13.78 36.88
C LEU A 355 -8.38 13.96 35.50
N PRO A 356 -7.53 14.98 35.31
CA PRO A 356 -6.84 15.23 34.04
C PRO A 356 -5.67 14.25 33.82
N ILE A 357 -5.84 12.98 34.17
CA ILE A 357 -4.85 11.92 33.92
C ILE A 357 -5.16 11.34 32.54
N ARG A 358 -4.92 12.15 31.50
CA ARG A 358 -4.83 11.66 30.13
C ARG A 358 -3.36 11.47 29.84
N LEU A 359 -2.92 10.22 29.75
CA LEU A 359 -1.58 9.94 29.27
C LEU A 359 -1.64 10.00 27.75
N THR A 360 -1.33 11.17 27.20
CA THR A 360 -1.35 11.39 25.76
C THR A 360 -0.12 10.80 25.10
N GLY A 361 -0.31 10.07 23.99
CA GLY A 361 0.78 9.52 23.19
C GLY A 361 1.58 8.39 23.85
N VAL A 362 0.94 7.57 24.68
CA VAL A 362 1.52 6.33 25.20
C VAL A 362 1.58 5.29 24.08
N ASP A 363 2.69 4.57 24.02
CA ASP A 363 2.82 3.37 23.18
C ASP A 363 2.54 2.14 24.05
N PRO A 364 1.29 1.62 24.08
CA PRO A 364 0.94 0.47 24.92
C PRO A 364 1.71 -0.80 24.51
N VAL A 365 2.06 -0.94 23.23
CA VAL A 365 2.81 -2.10 22.75
C VAL A 365 4.27 -2.01 23.19
N GLY A 366 4.90 -0.85 23.00
CA GLY A 366 6.25 -0.59 23.49
C GLY A 366 6.34 -0.73 25.02
N ALA A 367 5.36 -0.21 25.75
CA ALA A 367 5.26 -0.33 27.21
C ALA A 367 5.10 -1.80 27.65
N TYR A 368 4.25 -2.57 26.98
CA TYR A 368 4.10 -4.01 27.22
C TYR A 368 5.41 -4.76 26.97
N ILE A 369 6.06 -4.54 25.83
CA ILE A 369 7.34 -5.19 25.49
C ILE A 369 8.39 -4.87 26.56
N SER A 370 8.47 -3.60 26.98
CA SER A 370 9.41 -3.15 28.00
C SER A 370 9.12 -3.80 29.36
N PHE A 371 7.85 -3.83 29.76
CA PHE A 371 7.41 -4.46 31.00
C PHE A 371 7.64 -5.98 31.01
N ALA A 372 7.26 -6.70 29.94
CA ALA A 372 7.46 -8.14 29.81
C ALA A 372 8.94 -8.50 29.85
N ASN A 373 9.81 -7.69 29.24
CA ASN A 373 11.25 -7.86 29.31
C ASN A 373 11.81 -7.58 30.70
N PHE A 374 11.37 -6.51 31.35
CA PHE A 374 11.76 -6.20 32.72
C PHE A 374 11.38 -7.34 33.68
N MET A 375 10.13 -7.78 33.66
CA MET A 375 9.60 -8.83 34.54
C MET A 375 10.25 -10.19 34.32
N SER A 376 10.73 -10.47 33.11
CA SER A 376 11.35 -11.75 32.75
C SER A 376 12.89 -11.73 32.79
N GLY A 377 13.53 -10.62 33.19
CA GLY A 377 14.98 -10.46 33.13
C GLY A 377 15.54 -10.59 31.71
N GLY A 378 14.79 -10.10 30.71
CA GLY A 378 15.10 -10.18 29.28
C GLY A 378 14.86 -11.54 28.63
N ARG A 379 14.29 -12.52 29.35
CA ARG A 379 13.94 -13.83 28.77
C ARG A 379 12.78 -13.73 27.77
N ALA A 380 11.87 -12.77 27.94
CA ALA A 380 10.77 -12.54 27.00
C ALA A 380 11.28 -12.16 25.59
N ALA A 381 12.26 -11.25 25.48
CA ALA A 381 12.89 -10.94 24.20
C ALA A 381 13.68 -12.13 23.64
N ARG A 382 14.52 -12.76 24.47
CA ARG A 382 15.41 -13.85 24.01
C ARG A 382 14.67 -15.13 23.62
N ASN A 383 13.67 -15.53 24.39
CA ASN A 383 13.04 -16.84 24.26
C ASN A 383 11.65 -16.79 23.62
N LEU A 384 10.93 -15.66 23.76
CA LEU A 384 9.56 -15.50 23.26
C LEU A 384 9.46 -14.50 22.10
N GLY A 385 10.56 -13.82 21.75
CA GLY A 385 10.58 -12.83 20.67
C GLY A 385 9.78 -11.57 20.99
N HIS A 386 9.56 -11.23 22.26
CA HIS A 386 8.93 -9.96 22.63
C HIS A 386 9.97 -8.82 22.54
N SER A 387 10.26 -8.38 21.31
CA SER A 387 11.13 -7.23 21.04
C SER A 387 10.56 -6.36 19.93
N MET A 388 10.96 -5.09 19.92
CA MET A 388 10.58 -4.15 18.85
C MET A 388 11.07 -4.64 17.48
N SER A 389 12.30 -5.18 17.42
CA SER A 389 12.84 -5.75 16.20
C SER A 389 11.99 -6.91 15.66
N VAL A 390 11.48 -7.80 16.52
CA VAL A 390 10.59 -8.88 16.05
C VAL A 390 9.26 -8.34 15.52
N LEU A 391 8.72 -7.28 16.14
CA LEU A 391 7.52 -6.62 15.64
C LEU A 391 7.77 -5.94 14.28
N GLU A 392 8.86 -5.19 14.14
CA GLU A 392 9.31 -4.57 12.89
C GLU A 392 9.45 -5.63 11.79
N LYS A 393 10.12 -6.75 12.09
CA LYS A 393 10.24 -7.89 11.16
C LYS A 393 8.88 -8.47 10.76
N ARG A 394 7.93 -8.59 11.70
CA ARG A 394 6.56 -9.04 11.37
C ARG A 394 5.82 -8.06 10.47
N MET A 395 6.00 -6.75 10.66
CA MET A 395 5.43 -5.74 9.76
C MET A 395 6.01 -5.89 8.34
N LEU A 396 7.34 -6.11 8.22
CA LEU A 396 7.98 -6.36 6.92
C LEU A 396 7.45 -7.63 6.24
N VAL A 397 7.30 -8.73 6.99
CA VAL A 397 6.68 -9.97 6.48
C VAL A 397 5.25 -9.71 6.00
N GLN A 398 4.46 -8.97 6.78
CA GLN A 398 3.10 -8.66 6.39
C GLN A 398 3.05 -7.82 5.12
N HIS A 399 3.93 -6.82 4.99
CA HIS A 399 4.03 -6.01 3.78
C HIS A 399 4.49 -6.81 2.56
N PHE A 400 5.42 -7.75 2.75
CA PHE A 400 5.84 -8.70 1.72
C PHE A 400 4.65 -9.54 1.22
N MET A 401 3.84 -10.08 2.13
CA MET A 401 2.65 -10.84 1.75
C MET A 401 1.64 -9.98 0.98
N GLN A 402 1.51 -8.69 1.29
CA GLN A 402 0.65 -7.78 0.53
C GLN A 402 1.13 -7.58 -0.91
N HIS A 403 2.43 -7.38 -1.12
CA HIS A 403 3.01 -7.29 -2.47
C HIS A 403 2.78 -8.58 -3.24
N TYR A 404 3.03 -9.73 -2.60
CA TYR A 404 2.77 -11.04 -3.18
C TYR A 404 1.30 -11.21 -3.60
N GLU A 405 0.34 -10.86 -2.74
CA GLU A 405 -1.09 -10.93 -3.06
C GLU A 405 -1.49 -9.97 -4.20
N MET A 406 -0.97 -8.74 -4.19
CA MET A 406 -1.20 -7.74 -5.24
C MET A 406 -0.68 -8.21 -6.61
N LEU A 407 0.54 -8.76 -6.64
CA LEU A 407 1.17 -9.26 -7.87
C LEU A 407 0.45 -10.49 -8.41
N ASN A 408 0.07 -11.44 -7.54
CA ASN A 408 -0.71 -12.60 -7.99
C ASN A 408 -2.11 -12.23 -8.47
N THR A 409 -2.76 -11.27 -7.80
CA THR A 409 -4.08 -10.78 -8.22
C THR A 409 -4.02 -10.11 -9.58
N SER A 410 -3.01 -9.25 -9.80
CA SER A 410 -2.82 -8.56 -11.08
C SER A 410 -2.43 -9.53 -12.20
N LEU A 411 -1.70 -10.62 -11.91
CA LEU A 411 -1.37 -11.67 -12.88
C LEU A 411 -2.62 -12.36 -13.45
N VAL A 412 -3.65 -12.56 -12.62
CA VAL A 412 -4.94 -13.11 -13.08
C VAL A 412 -5.62 -12.16 -14.06
N ALA A 413 -5.57 -10.85 -13.83
CA ALA A 413 -6.10 -9.87 -14.78
C ALA A 413 -5.27 -9.86 -16.07
N TRP A 414 -3.94 -9.76 -15.94
CA TRP A 414 -2.96 -9.76 -17.04
C TRP A 414 -3.23 -10.87 -18.06
N ARG A 415 -3.40 -12.11 -17.58
CA ARG A 415 -3.62 -13.29 -18.44
C ARG A 415 -5.02 -13.43 -19.03
N LYS A 416 -6.02 -12.71 -18.50
CA LYS A 416 -7.41 -12.79 -18.98
C LYS A 416 -7.66 -11.96 -20.24
N ILE A 417 -6.86 -10.92 -20.47
CA ILE A 417 -7.03 -10.00 -21.60
C ILE A 417 -6.06 -10.41 -22.70
N ALA A 418 -6.58 -10.56 -23.92
CA ALA A 418 -5.80 -11.06 -25.05
C ALA A 418 -4.81 -10.02 -25.60
N ASP A 419 -5.20 -8.74 -25.59
CA ASP A 419 -4.37 -7.65 -26.10
C ASP A 419 -4.60 -6.36 -25.30
N TRP A 420 -3.69 -6.06 -24.38
CA TRP A 420 -3.77 -4.85 -23.58
C TRP A 420 -3.63 -3.55 -24.37
N THR A 421 -3.10 -3.60 -25.60
CA THR A 421 -2.93 -2.43 -26.47
C THR A 421 -4.20 -2.05 -27.22
N ASP A 422 -5.16 -2.97 -27.34
CA ASP A 422 -6.48 -2.71 -27.90
C ASP A 422 -7.51 -2.54 -26.78
N GLU A 423 -7.83 -1.28 -26.46
CA GLU A 423 -8.78 -0.90 -25.41
C GLU A 423 -10.18 -1.53 -25.61
N ARG A 424 -10.56 -1.93 -26.84
CA ARG A 424 -11.83 -2.63 -27.10
C ARG A 424 -11.87 -4.04 -26.51
N THR A 425 -10.72 -4.64 -26.26
CA THR A 425 -10.61 -5.97 -25.63
C THR A 425 -10.58 -5.88 -24.10
N VAL A 426 -10.34 -4.68 -23.55
CA VAL A 426 -10.30 -4.43 -22.11
C VAL A 426 -11.73 -4.20 -21.58
N PRO A 427 -12.22 -5.00 -20.62
CA PRO A 427 -13.54 -4.81 -20.04
C PRO A 427 -13.69 -3.41 -19.45
N ALA A 428 -14.85 -2.79 -19.67
CA ALA A 428 -15.11 -1.40 -19.24
C ALA A 428 -14.87 -1.15 -17.74
N GLN A 429 -15.05 -2.17 -16.90
CA GLN A 429 -14.75 -2.13 -15.47
C GLN A 429 -13.26 -1.96 -15.15
N LEU A 430 -12.34 -2.42 -16.01
CA LEU A 430 -10.90 -2.22 -15.84
C LEU A 430 -10.47 -0.86 -16.42
N THR A 431 -11.15 -0.40 -17.47
CA THR A 431 -10.93 0.95 -18.02
C THR A 431 -11.35 2.04 -17.06
N ARG A 432 -12.53 1.91 -16.42
CA ARG A 432 -13.05 2.89 -15.46
C ARG A 432 -12.55 2.68 -14.02
N GLY A 433 -11.90 1.55 -13.77
CA GLY A 433 -11.63 1.07 -12.42
C GLY A 433 -12.86 0.54 -11.70
N VAL A 434 -12.63 -0.24 -10.64
CA VAL A 434 -13.70 -0.83 -9.83
C VAL A 434 -14.18 0.22 -8.83
N ARG A 435 -15.40 0.74 -9.05
CA ARG A 435 -16.07 1.64 -8.08
C ARG A 435 -16.28 0.91 -6.74
N ARG A 436 -16.16 1.66 -5.66
CA ARG A 436 -16.27 1.17 -4.28
C ARG A 436 -17.53 1.67 -3.63
#